data_AF-A0A2V6FYY8-F1
#
_entry.id   AF-A0A2V6FYY8-F1
#
_cell.length_a   1.000
_cell.length_b   1.000
_cell.length_c   1.000
_cell.angle_alpha   90.00
_cell.angle_beta   90.00
_cell.angle_gamma   90.00
#
_symmetry.space_group_name_H-M   'P 1'
#
loop_
_entity.id
_entity.type
_entity.pdbx_description
1 polymer ?
#
loop_
_entity_poly.entity_id
_entity_poly.type
_entity_poly.pdbx_seq_one_letter_code
_entity_poly.pdbx_strand_id
1 'polypeptide(L)'
;MRIEFYWFNPSLGISRTDANFVGATWVDLANRFTLYPKWVEVKEPYGQWLTQGCHAIVRCPESWVPTFENNGHECLVVRVFEPLLDSLNPNQFSAGADRHVGQRNIAVVQAASPASVDLGFSLGYPDAPADAEVEVTVDAPANMEWLQLYAGNRNPGFAPTTAPVSAGFFPPSAEGARVPDLTHLPPDLRAPLLKPRERFHRGCCPLKISFHAIIPNLKSHEAQVLRIRQRVGGEMIGGYSVVMIKP
;
A
#
# COMPACT_ATOMS: atom_id res chain seq x y z
N MET A 1 -11.73 7.10 -21.78
CA MET A 1 -10.68 6.52 -20.91
C MET A 1 -11.11 5.14 -20.42
N ARG A 2 -10.21 4.16 -20.47
CA ARG A 2 -10.38 2.86 -19.82
C ARG A 2 -9.78 2.92 -18.43
N ILE A 3 -10.51 2.39 -17.45
CA ILE A 3 -10.08 2.32 -16.05
C ILE A 3 -10.12 0.87 -15.62
N GLU A 4 -9.01 0.37 -15.13
CA GLU A 4 -8.87 -1.02 -14.68
C GLU A 4 -8.46 -1.04 -13.22
N PHE A 5 -9.10 -1.91 -12.45
CA PHE A 5 -8.88 -2.11 -11.03
C PHE A 5 -8.23 -3.46 -10.80
N TYR A 6 -7.19 -3.48 -9.98
CA TYR A 6 -6.45 -4.66 -9.61
C TYR A 6 -6.20 -4.68 -8.11
N TRP A 7 -6.16 -5.87 -7.54
CA TRP A 7 -5.55 -6.07 -6.23
C TRP A 7 -4.29 -6.94 -6.37
N PHE A 8 -3.33 -6.74 -5.47
CA PHE A 8 -2.05 -7.46 -5.50
C PHE A 8 -1.82 -8.21 -4.19
N ASN A 9 -1.23 -9.40 -4.30
CA ASN A 9 -0.63 -10.11 -3.17
C ASN A 9 0.49 -9.26 -2.54
N PRO A 10 0.87 -9.48 -1.27
CA PRO A 10 1.83 -8.61 -0.58
C PRO A 10 3.18 -8.48 -1.30
N SER A 11 3.34 -7.36 -2.00
CA SER A 11 4.58 -7.03 -2.68
C SER A 11 4.91 -5.54 -2.54
N LEU A 12 6.19 -5.26 -2.32
CA LEU A 12 6.75 -3.92 -2.50
C LEU A 12 7.14 -3.67 -3.96
N GLY A 13 7.33 -4.74 -4.75
CA GLY A 13 7.44 -4.68 -6.20
C GLY A 13 6.17 -5.20 -6.87
N ILE A 14 5.46 -4.32 -7.56
CA ILE A 14 4.20 -4.63 -8.23
C ILE A 14 4.49 -5.02 -9.68
N SER A 15 4.09 -6.22 -10.06
CA SER A 15 4.34 -6.76 -11.39
C SER A 15 3.11 -7.48 -11.94
N ARG A 16 2.98 -7.58 -13.26
CA ARG A 16 1.78 -8.19 -13.88
C ARG A 16 1.48 -9.60 -13.36
N THR A 17 2.48 -10.37 -12.96
CA THR A 17 2.30 -11.74 -12.45
C THR A 17 1.60 -11.79 -11.09
N ASP A 18 1.65 -10.69 -10.34
CA ASP A 18 1.04 -10.56 -9.02
C ASP A 18 -0.33 -9.85 -9.08
N ALA A 19 -0.76 -9.45 -10.29
CA ALA A 19 -1.94 -8.63 -10.52
C ALA A 19 -3.20 -9.48 -10.61
N ASN A 20 -4.12 -9.29 -9.66
CA ASN A 20 -5.44 -9.90 -9.69
C ASN A 20 -6.45 -8.88 -10.19
N PHE A 21 -7.03 -9.13 -11.36
CA PHE A 21 -8.00 -8.23 -11.97
C PHE A 21 -9.32 -8.23 -11.17
N VAL A 22 -9.74 -7.06 -10.72
CA VAL A 22 -11.04 -6.84 -10.06
C VAL A 22 -12.11 -6.52 -11.08
N GLY A 23 -11.80 -5.66 -12.05
CA GLY A 23 -12.78 -5.22 -13.03
C GLY A 23 -12.31 -4.01 -13.81
N ALA A 24 -13.05 -3.68 -14.86
CA ALA A 24 -12.78 -2.50 -15.68
C ALA A 24 -14.07 -1.76 -16.01
N THR A 25 -13.94 -0.45 -16.19
CA THR A 25 -15.01 0.40 -16.66
C THR A 25 -14.47 1.44 -17.63
N TRP A 26 -15.38 2.12 -18.30
CA TRP A 26 -15.07 3.19 -19.22
C TRP A 26 -15.70 4.47 -18.70
N VAL A 27 -14.91 5.54 -18.74
CA VAL A 27 -15.42 6.89 -18.50
C VAL A 27 -15.06 7.75 -19.69
N ASP A 28 -16.02 8.53 -20.15
CA ASP A 28 -15.74 9.60 -21.09
C ASP A 28 -15.30 10.85 -20.31
N LEU A 29 -14.07 11.27 -20.54
CA LEU A 29 -13.61 12.57 -20.09
C LEU A 29 -13.82 13.50 -21.27
N ALA A 30 -14.90 14.27 -21.21
CA ALA A 30 -15.19 15.26 -22.22
C ALA A 30 -14.05 16.27 -22.36
N ASN A 31 -13.97 16.91 -23.52
CA ASN A 31 -12.98 17.96 -23.72
C ASN A 31 -13.33 19.18 -22.84
N ARG A 32 -12.43 19.47 -21.89
CA ARG A 32 -12.50 20.60 -20.95
C ARG A 32 -12.64 21.97 -21.61
N PHE A 33 -12.26 22.08 -22.88
CA PHE A 33 -12.25 23.33 -23.63
C PHE A 33 -13.45 23.48 -24.58
N THR A 34 -14.26 22.44 -24.80
CA THR A 34 -15.33 22.50 -25.81
C THR A 34 -16.71 22.09 -25.31
N LEU A 35 -16.84 21.20 -24.32
CA LEU A 35 -18.15 20.63 -23.95
C LEU A 35 -18.73 21.20 -22.64
N TYR A 36 -17.90 21.55 -21.66
CA TYR A 36 -18.37 22.07 -20.36
C TYR A 36 -17.65 23.36 -19.98
N PRO A 37 -18.01 24.52 -20.57
CA PRO A 37 -17.40 25.82 -20.24
C PRO A 37 -17.73 26.29 -18.81
N LYS A 38 -18.63 25.59 -18.11
CA LYS A 38 -19.03 25.85 -16.73
C LYS A 38 -18.93 24.56 -15.93
N TRP A 39 -18.74 24.69 -14.63
CA TRP A 39 -18.85 23.57 -13.71
C TRP A 39 -20.25 22.97 -13.80
N VAL A 40 -20.32 21.67 -14.06
CA VAL A 40 -21.55 20.87 -14.06
C VAL A 40 -21.52 19.93 -12.87
N GLU A 41 -22.64 19.86 -12.17
CA GLU A 41 -22.83 18.88 -11.12
C GLU A 41 -23.22 17.54 -11.73
N VAL A 42 -22.42 16.52 -11.45
CA VAL A 42 -22.70 15.13 -11.80
C VAL A 42 -23.23 14.43 -10.55
N LYS A 43 -24.35 13.73 -10.71
CA LYS A 43 -25.00 12.93 -9.67
C LYS A 43 -25.05 11.49 -10.14
N GLU A 44 -24.32 10.63 -9.47
CA GLU A 44 -24.28 9.19 -9.71
C GLU A 44 -24.71 8.45 -8.44
N PRO A 45 -25.13 7.17 -8.53
CA PRO A 45 -25.50 6.38 -7.35
C PRO A 45 -24.41 6.26 -6.28
N TYR A 46 -23.16 6.56 -6.64
CA TYR A 46 -21.99 6.44 -5.78
C TYR A 46 -21.35 7.78 -5.40
N GLY A 47 -21.94 8.91 -5.79
CA GLY A 47 -21.42 10.21 -5.38
C GLY A 47 -21.95 11.37 -6.20
N GLN A 48 -21.66 12.57 -5.68
CA GLN A 48 -21.98 13.84 -6.31
C GLN A 48 -20.72 14.69 -6.34
N TRP A 49 -20.38 15.22 -7.52
CA TRP A 49 -19.20 16.07 -7.69
C TRP A 49 -19.41 17.11 -8.78
N LEU A 50 -18.61 18.17 -8.74
CA LEU A 50 -18.56 19.18 -9.79
C LEU A 50 -17.45 18.81 -10.78
N THR A 51 -17.71 18.92 -12.08
CA THR A 51 -16.72 18.71 -13.14
C THR A 51 -16.85 19.71 -14.28
N GLN A 52 -15.76 19.94 -15.00
CA GLN A 52 -15.73 20.64 -16.30
C GLN A 52 -15.38 19.67 -17.44
N GLY A 53 -15.56 18.35 -17.24
CA GLY A 53 -15.18 17.31 -18.20
C GLY A 53 -13.73 16.83 -18.10
N CYS A 54 -12.85 17.53 -17.38
CA CYS A 54 -11.44 17.14 -17.20
C CYS A 54 -11.18 16.10 -16.10
N HIS A 55 -12.17 15.78 -15.26
CA HIS A 55 -12.04 14.80 -14.19
C HIS A 55 -13.38 14.13 -13.90
N ALA A 56 -13.32 12.90 -13.39
CA ALA A 56 -14.48 12.13 -12.97
C ALA A 56 -14.14 11.34 -11.71
N ILE A 57 -15.15 11.09 -10.88
CA ILE A 57 -15.08 10.08 -9.83
C ILE A 57 -15.63 8.79 -10.43
N VAL A 58 -14.91 7.69 -10.26
CA VAL A 58 -15.30 6.40 -10.84
C VAL A 58 -15.32 5.35 -9.76
N ARG A 59 -16.47 4.69 -9.61
CA ARG A 59 -16.62 3.54 -8.72
C ARG A 59 -15.99 2.31 -9.37
N CYS A 60 -15.31 1.49 -8.55
CA CYS A 60 -14.93 0.14 -8.96
C CYS A 60 -16.20 -0.66 -9.35
N PRO A 61 -16.25 -1.27 -10.55
CA PRO A 61 -17.47 -1.94 -11.03
C PRO A 61 -17.83 -3.17 -10.20
N GLU A 62 -16.83 -3.80 -9.59
CA GLU A 62 -17.01 -4.91 -8.67
C GLU A 62 -16.64 -4.49 -7.25
N SER A 63 -17.46 -4.87 -6.28
CA SER A 63 -17.12 -4.68 -4.88
C SER A 63 -15.93 -5.58 -4.54
N TRP A 64 -14.76 -4.98 -4.40
CA TRP A 64 -13.64 -5.65 -3.79
C TRP A 64 -13.84 -5.65 -2.27
N VAL A 65 -14.03 -6.84 -1.71
CA VAL A 65 -14.08 -7.04 -0.26
C VAL A 65 -12.71 -7.55 0.15
N PRO A 66 -11.98 -6.80 1.00
CA PRO A 66 -10.74 -7.29 1.55
C PRO A 66 -10.93 -8.64 2.22
N THR A 67 -10.21 -9.65 1.76
CA THR A 67 -10.18 -10.96 2.41
C THR A 67 -8.90 -11.07 3.22
N PHE A 68 -8.95 -11.68 4.40
CA PHE A 68 -7.75 -11.90 5.19
C PHE A 68 -6.94 -13.07 4.59
N GLU A 69 -6.44 -12.88 3.38
CA GLU A 69 -5.50 -13.77 2.72
C GLU A 69 -4.09 -13.19 2.90
N ASN A 70 -3.09 -14.07 3.06
CA ASN A 70 -1.69 -13.68 3.22
C ASN A 70 -1.41 -12.67 4.37
N ASN A 71 -2.09 -12.83 5.52
CA ASN A 71 -2.01 -11.95 6.70
C ASN A 71 -2.66 -10.56 6.54
N GLY A 72 -3.68 -10.41 5.68
CA GLY A 72 -4.50 -9.19 5.59
C GLY A 72 -3.84 -8.09 4.76
N HIS A 73 -3.17 -8.50 3.70
CA HIS A 73 -2.19 -7.72 2.96
C HIS A 73 -2.62 -7.53 1.51
N GLU A 74 -3.33 -6.44 1.24
CA GLU A 74 -3.90 -6.22 -0.09
C GLU A 74 -3.66 -4.78 -0.55
N CYS A 75 -3.08 -4.67 -1.75
CA CYS A 75 -2.79 -3.40 -2.40
C CYS A 75 -3.81 -3.18 -3.51
N LEU A 76 -4.49 -2.04 -3.52
CA LEU A 76 -5.35 -1.67 -4.64
C LEU A 76 -4.55 -0.82 -5.64
N VAL A 77 -4.55 -1.24 -6.90
CA VAL A 77 -3.92 -0.52 -8.00
C VAL A 77 -4.97 -0.21 -9.05
N VAL A 78 -4.92 1.00 -9.58
CA VAL A 78 -5.80 1.48 -10.64
C VAL A 78 -4.94 1.90 -11.83
N ARG A 79 -5.31 1.45 -13.02
CA ARG A 79 -4.73 1.90 -14.28
C ARG A 79 -5.75 2.71 -15.06
N VAL A 80 -5.34 3.86 -15.58
CA VAL A 80 -6.21 4.78 -16.33
C VAL A 80 -5.50 5.18 -17.60
N PHE A 81 -6.02 4.80 -18.78
CA PHE A 81 -5.37 5.08 -20.06
C PHE A 81 -6.38 5.20 -21.21
N GLU A 82 -5.94 5.77 -22.33
CA GLU A 82 -6.73 5.83 -23.58
C GLU A 82 -6.11 4.85 -24.58
N PRO A 83 -6.77 3.74 -24.96
CA PRO A 83 -6.08 2.66 -25.68
C PRO A 83 -5.50 3.00 -27.06
N LEU A 84 -5.96 4.07 -27.72
CA LEU A 84 -5.52 4.42 -29.08
C LEU A 84 -4.45 5.51 -29.08
N LEU A 85 -4.66 6.59 -28.32
CA LEU A 85 -3.86 7.81 -28.36
C LEU A 85 -2.93 7.94 -27.16
N ASP A 86 -3.21 7.23 -26.07
CA ASP A 86 -2.46 7.32 -24.82
C ASP A 86 -2.40 5.96 -24.13
N SER A 87 -1.82 4.99 -24.85
CA SER A 87 -1.84 3.58 -24.42
C SER A 87 -0.82 3.33 -23.30
N LEU A 88 -1.20 2.43 -22.39
CA LEU A 88 -0.34 1.96 -21.32
C LEU A 88 0.28 0.62 -21.69
N ASN A 89 1.57 0.45 -21.41
CA ASN A 89 2.21 -0.85 -21.54
C ASN A 89 1.47 -1.87 -20.65
N PRO A 90 1.01 -3.01 -21.19
CA PRO A 90 0.25 -3.99 -20.40
C PRO A 90 0.95 -4.51 -19.14
N ASN A 91 2.28 -4.43 -19.08
CA ASN A 91 3.10 -4.89 -17.97
C ASN A 91 3.50 -3.77 -17.00
N GLN A 92 3.12 -2.51 -17.25
CA GLN A 92 3.44 -1.40 -16.38
C GLN A 92 2.41 -1.27 -15.24
N PHE A 93 2.93 -1.30 -14.02
CA PHE A 93 2.17 -1.18 -12.77
C PHE A 93 2.88 -0.32 -11.70
N SER A 94 4.01 0.31 -12.04
CA SER A 94 4.70 1.21 -11.13
C SER A 94 4.07 2.61 -11.19
N ALA A 95 3.41 3.02 -10.10
CA ALA A 95 2.85 4.36 -9.96
C ALA A 95 3.93 5.46 -9.92
N GLY A 96 5.18 5.11 -9.57
CA GLY A 96 6.31 6.03 -9.63
C GLY A 96 6.88 6.20 -11.04
N ALA A 97 6.75 5.19 -11.89
CA ALA A 97 7.32 5.18 -13.24
C ALA A 97 6.32 5.57 -14.34
N ASP A 98 5.01 5.48 -14.08
CA ASP A 98 3.99 5.75 -15.11
C ASP A 98 2.78 6.52 -14.56
N ARG A 99 2.47 7.64 -15.22
CA ARG A 99 1.35 8.53 -14.86
C ARG A 99 -0.03 7.92 -14.98
N HIS A 100 -0.16 6.80 -15.69
CA HIS A 100 -1.42 6.08 -15.85
C HIS A 100 -1.74 5.18 -14.66
N VAL A 101 -0.78 4.97 -13.75
CA VAL A 101 -0.93 4.02 -12.64
C VAL A 101 -1.04 4.76 -11.32
N GLY A 102 -2.13 4.52 -10.61
CA GLY A 102 -2.33 4.94 -9.23
C GLY A 102 -2.29 3.72 -8.31
N GLN A 103 -1.63 3.83 -7.18
CA GLN A 103 -1.50 2.74 -6.21
C GLN A 103 -1.87 3.24 -4.82
N ARG A 104 -2.64 2.44 -4.08
CA ARG A 104 -2.94 2.68 -2.68
C ARG A 104 -2.80 1.38 -1.90
N ASN A 105 -1.78 1.35 -1.04
CA ASN A 105 -1.44 0.19 -0.22
C ASN A 105 -1.84 0.46 1.23
N ILE A 106 -2.78 -0.30 1.78
CA ILE A 106 -3.18 -0.18 3.19
C ILE A 106 -3.35 -1.58 3.78
N ALA A 107 -2.59 -1.91 4.82
CA ALA A 107 -2.98 -2.96 5.77
C ALA A 107 -3.67 -2.34 6.97
N VAL A 108 -4.83 -2.86 7.33
CA VAL A 108 -5.49 -2.57 8.60
C VAL A 108 -5.44 -3.84 9.44
N VAL A 109 -4.58 -3.85 10.45
CA VAL A 109 -4.47 -4.98 11.38
C VAL A 109 -5.25 -4.63 12.64
N GLN A 110 -6.36 -5.34 12.89
CA GLN A 110 -7.05 -5.28 14.18
C GLN A 110 -6.12 -5.90 15.23
N ALA A 111 -5.53 -5.07 16.08
CA ALA A 111 -4.56 -5.54 17.04
C ALA A 111 -5.25 -5.99 18.34
N ALA A 112 -5.05 -7.26 18.73
CA ALA A 112 -5.09 -7.64 20.15
C ALA A 112 -3.85 -7.06 20.86
N SER A 113 -3.81 -7.04 22.20
CA SER A 113 -2.58 -6.73 22.94
C SER A 113 -1.93 -8.05 23.37
N PRO A 114 -0.65 -8.31 23.07
CA PRO A 114 0.28 -7.46 22.32
C PRO A 114 -0.10 -7.33 20.84
N ALA A 115 0.05 -6.12 20.30
CA ALA A 115 -0.17 -5.86 18.88
C ALA A 115 1.09 -6.32 18.14
N SER A 116 1.01 -7.40 17.37
CA SER A 116 2.13 -7.87 16.56
C SER A 116 1.69 -8.19 15.14
N VAL A 117 2.57 -7.94 14.18
CA VAL A 117 2.33 -8.26 12.78
C VAL A 117 3.62 -8.72 12.11
N ASP A 118 3.50 -9.83 11.38
CA ASP A 118 4.59 -10.46 10.66
C ASP A 118 4.22 -10.57 9.18
N LEU A 119 4.94 -9.80 8.36
CA LEU A 119 4.57 -9.52 6.98
C LEU A 119 5.72 -9.90 6.05
N GLY A 120 5.43 -10.73 5.07
CA GLY A 120 6.37 -11.07 4.03
C GLY A 120 6.09 -10.26 2.78
N PHE A 121 7.03 -9.41 2.36
CA PHE A 121 6.90 -8.61 1.14
C PHE A 121 7.73 -9.18 0.00
N SER A 122 7.08 -9.52 -1.11
CA SER A 122 7.80 -9.78 -2.36
C SER A 122 8.37 -8.46 -2.89
N LEU A 123 9.67 -8.41 -3.14
CA LEU A 123 10.34 -7.22 -3.66
C LEU A 123 10.14 -7.06 -5.18
N GLY A 124 9.50 -8.05 -5.83
CA GLY A 124 9.21 -8.11 -7.25
C GLY A 124 10.44 -8.43 -8.10
N TYR A 125 10.32 -8.19 -9.42
CA TYR A 125 11.41 -8.29 -10.37
C TYR A 125 11.95 -6.89 -10.68
N PRO A 126 13.27 -6.64 -10.52
CA PRO A 126 13.84 -5.39 -11.00
C PRO A 126 14.02 -5.44 -12.52
N ASP A 127 13.83 -4.31 -13.20
CA ASP A 127 14.10 -4.21 -14.65
C ASP A 127 15.59 -4.38 -14.98
N ALA A 128 16.46 -4.00 -14.04
CA ALA A 128 17.90 -4.19 -14.12
C ALA A 128 18.49 -4.37 -12.71
N PRO A 129 19.65 -5.04 -12.57
CA PRO A 129 20.34 -5.15 -11.30
C PRO A 129 20.67 -3.77 -10.71
N ALA A 130 20.33 -3.56 -9.44
CA ALA A 130 20.52 -2.27 -8.79
C ALA A 130 20.57 -2.43 -7.26
N ASP A 131 21.20 -1.47 -6.60
CA ASP A 131 21.15 -1.39 -5.15
C ASP A 131 19.75 -0.95 -4.71
N ALA A 132 19.27 -1.60 -3.66
CA ALA A 132 17.97 -1.37 -3.08
C ALA A 132 18.06 -1.12 -1.57
N GLU A 133 17.09 -0.38 -1.08
CA GLU A 133 16.91 -0.09 0.33
C GLU A 133 15.44 -0.26 0.69
N VAL A 134 15.17 -0.89 1.82
CA VAL A 134 13.86 -0.87 2.46
C VAL A 134 14.01 -0.25 3.83
N GLU A 135 13.16 0.72 4.15
CA GLU A 135 13.14 1.40 5.44
C GLU A 135 11.74 1.37 6.05
N VAL A 136 11.66 1.33 7.38
CA VAL A 136 10.43 1.57 8.15
C VAL A 136 10.63 2.83 8.99
N THR A 137 9.60 3.67 8.98
CA THR A 137 9.50 4.87 9.81
C THR A 137 8.26 4.79 10.68
N VAL A 138 8.37 5.33 11.89
CA VAL A 138 7.30 5.33 12.89
C VAL A 138 6.66 6.72 12.86
N ASP A 139 5.41 6.79 12.38
CA ASP A 139 4.67 8.03 12.19
C ASP A 139 3.53 8.17 13.22
N ALA A 140 3.23 9.40 13.64
CA ALA A 140 2.09 9.64 14.52
C ALA A 140 0.76 9.38 13.78
N PRO A 141 -0.31 8.93 14.47
CA PRO A 141 -1.64 8.75 13.87
C PRO A 141 -2.17 10.02 13.17
N ALA A 142 -1.83 11.20 13.70
CA ALA A 142 -2.21 12.48 13.12
C ALA A 142 -1.68 12.69 11.68
N ASN A 143 -0.59 12.02 11.30
CA ASN A 143 -0.02 12.09 9.95
C ASN A 143 -0.76 11.19 8.94
N MET A 144 -1.85 10.53 9.35
CA MET A 144 -2.60 9.56 8.56
C MET A 144 -4.07 9.97 8.45
N GLU A 145 -4.37 10.91 7.57
CA GLU A 145 -5.73 11.47 7.37
C GLU A 145 -6.81 10.42 7.12
N TRP A 146 -6.44 9.29 6.49
CA TRP A 146 -7.37 8.18 6.26
C TRP A 146 -7.99 7.61 7.55
N LEU A 147 -7.35 7.76 8.71
CA LEU A 147 -7.94 7.34 9.99
C LEU A 147 -9.29 8.02 10.27
N GLN A 148 -9.53 9.19 9.68
CA GLN A 148 -10.82 9.87 9.76
C GLN A 148 -11.95 9.06 9.12
N LEU A 149 -11.64 8.37 8.02
CA LEU A 149 -12.59 7.48 7.33
C LEU A 149 -12.84 6.22 8.14
N TYR A 150 -11.79 5.64 8.73
CA TYR A 150 -11.92 4.47 9.61
C TYR A 150 -12.77 4.77 10.84
N ALA A 151 -12.52 5.91 11.51
CA ALA A 151 -13.25 6.32 12.70
C ALA A 151 -14.64 6.93 12.41
N GLY A 152 -14.96 7.20 11.13
CA GLY A 152 -16.15 7.97 10.76
C GLY A 152 -16.19 9.38 11.35
N ASN A 153 -15.03 9.96 11.70
CA ASN A 153 -14.92 11.23 12.40
C ASN A 153 -13.72 12.04 11.87
N ARG A 154 -13.91 13.35 11.63
CA ARG A 154 -12.85 14.27 11.21
C ARG A 154 -11.68 14.34 12.19
N ASN A 155 -11.97 14.17 13.48
CA ASN A 155 -10.93 13.92 14.47
C ASN A 155 -11.02 12.45 14.87
N PRO A 156 -10.10 11.58 14.40
CA PRO A 156 -10.22 10.15 14.62
C PRO A 156 -10.02 9.77 16.10
N GLY A 157 -9.56 10.69 16.95
CA GLY A 157 -9.47 10.51 18.40
C GLY A 157 -8.33 9.60 18.86
N PHE A 158 -7.52 9.06 17.94
CA PHE A 158 -6.39 8.19 18.29
C PHE A 158 -5.18 8.98 18.75
N ALA A 159 -4.68 8.65 19.93
CA ALA A 159 -3.40 9.13 20.45
C ALA A 159 -2.23 8.26 19.95
N PRO A 160 -1.02 8.81 19.80
CA PRO A 160 0.19 8.00 19.65
C PRO A 160 0.36 7.06 20.84
N THR A 161 0.88 5.85 20.63
CA THR A 161 1.14 4.94 21.74
C THR A 161 2.28 5.43 22.65
N THR A 162 2.15 5.14 23.94
CA THR A 162 3.20 5.37 24.95
C THR A 162 4.11 4.16 25.15
N ALA A 163 3.73 3.00 24.59
CA ALA A 163 4.53 1.78 24.65
C ALA A 163 5.70 1.81 23.63
N PRO A 164 6.82 1.13 23.91
CA PRO A 164 7.90 1.01 22.94
C PRO A 164 7.42 0.26 21.70
N VAL A 165 7.77 0.80 20.53
CA VAL A 165 7.43 0.24 19.22
C VAL A 165 8.70 -0.38 18.65
N SER A 166 8.70 -1.69 18.46
CA SER A 166 9.80 -2.39 17.79
C SER A 166 9.34 -2.78 16.40
N ALA A 167 9.99 -2.26 15.37
CA ALA A 167 9.66 -2.55 13.97
C ALA A 167 10.93 -2.59 13.12
N GLY A 168 10.97 -3.53 12.17
CA GLY A 168 12.09 -3.63 11.24
C GLY A 168 12.04 -4.88 10.38
N PHE A 169 13.14 -5.12 9.69
CA PHE A 169 13.27 -6.15 8.67
C PHE A 169 14.32 -7.19 9.04
N PHE A 170 14.11 -8.37 8.49
CA PHE A 170 15.16 -9.36 8.28
C PHE A 170 15.88 -9.13 6.96
N PRO A 171 17.10 -9.69 6.80
CA PRO A 171 17.78 -9.71 5.51
C PRO A 171 16.87 -10.32 4.44
N PRO A 172 16.89 -9.78 3.20
CA PRO A 172 16.15 -10.36 2.09
C PRO A 172 16.61 -11.80 1.82
N SER A 173 15.67 -12.64 1.46
CA SER A 173 15.91 -14.03 1.09
C SER A 173 15.33 -14.32 -0.28
N ALA A 174 15.80 -15.39 -0.93
CA ALA A 174 15.15 -15.90 -2.13
C ALA A 174 13.67 -16.22 -1.85
N GLU A 175 12.83 -16.08 -2.87
CA GLU A 175 11.44 -16.51 -2.79
C GLU A 175 11.35 -18.00 -2.44
N GLY A 176 10.46 -18.36 -1.51
CA GLY A 176 10.34 -19.73 -0.97
C GLY A 176 11.33 -20.09 0.14
N ALA A 177 12.29 -19.22 0.49
CA ALA A 177 13.16 -19.46 1.63
C ALA A 177 12.37 -19.47 2.96
N ARG A 178 12.84 -20.28 3.91
CA ARG A 178 12.24 -20.36 5.25
C ARG A 178 12.44 -19.04 5.98
N VAL A 179 11.34 -18.40 6.37
CA VAL A 179 11.36 -17.22 7.24
C VAL A 179 11.56 -17.68 8.69
N PRO A 180 12.50 -17.08 9.44
CA PRO A 180 12.61 -17.34 10.87
C PRO A 180 11.31 -16.97 11.58
N ASP A 181 10.75 -17.93 12.31
CA ASP A 181 9.58 -17.67 13.15
C ASP A 181 10.02 -17.01 14.46
N LEU A 182 9.67 -15.74 14.62
CA LEU A 182 9.96 -15.00 15.85
C LEU A 182 8.87 -15.08 16.89
N THR A 183 7.71 -15.67 16.58
CA THR A 183 6.52 -15.61 17.45
C THR A 183 6.77 -16.18 18.84
N HIS A 184 7.78 -17.03 19.00
CA HIS A 184 8.19 -17.62 20.28
C HIS A 184 9.23 -16.80 21.08
N LEU A 185 9.90 -15.82 20.47
CA LEU A 185 10.86 -14.99 21.19
C LEU A 185 10.16 -13.91 22.02
N PRO A 186 10.60 -13.61 23.24
CA PRO A 186 10.17 -12.42 23.97
C PRO A 186 10.42 -11.11 23.19
N PRO A 187 9.56 -10.07 23.31
CA PRO A 187 9.68 -8.82 22.55
C PRO A 187 11.04 -8.11 22.69
N ASP A 188 11.62 -8.17 23.89
CA ASP A 188 12.93 -7.62 24.25
C ASP A 188 14.08 -8.32 23.52
N LEU A 189 13.95 -9.61 23.21
CA LEU A 189 14.93 -10.36 22.42
C LEU A 189 14.71 -10.21 20.91
N ARG A 190 13.50 -9.84 20.46
CA ARG A 190 13.22 -9.58 19.04
C ARG A 190 13.79 -8.25 18.58
N ALA A 191 13.61 -7.19 19.37
CA ALA A 191 13.93 -5.82 18.95
C ALA A 191 15.37 -5.65 18.41
N PRO A 192 16.42 -6.24 19.03
CA PRO A 192 17.79 -6.13 18.53
C PRO A 192 18.04 -6.86 17.20
N LEU A 193 17.19 -7.82 16.83
CA LEU A 193 17.30 -8.58 15.58
C LEU A 193 16.68 -7.84 14.39
N LEU A 194 15.80 -6.87 14.66
CA LEU A 194 15.08 -6.12 13.64
C LEU A 194 15.87 -4.90 13.21
N LYS A 195 16.12 -4.79 11.90
CA LYS A 195 16.77 -3.62 11.33
C LYS A 195 15.72 -2.64 10.81
N PRO A 196 15.66 -1.38 11.27
CA PRO A 196 14.70 -0.41 10.75
C PRO A 196 14.96 -0.02 9.29
N ARG A 197 16.18 -0.28 8.80
CA ARG A 197 16.59 -0.08 7.41
C ARG A 197 17.49 -1.23 6.98
N GLU A 198 17.21 -1.78 5.81
CA GLU A 198 18.03 -2.84 5.21
C GLU A 198 18.43 -2.45 3.79
N ARG A 199 19.73 -2.58 3.49
CA ARG A 199 20.33 -2.31 2.19
C ARG A 199 20.83 -3.61 1.58
N PHE A 200 20.58 -3.80 0.30
CA PHE A 200 20.93 -5.03 -0.39
C PHE A 200 21.04 -4.81 -1.89
N HIS A 201 21.76 -5.69 -2.56
CA HIS A 201 21.84 -5.69 -4.02
C HIS A 201 20.71 -6.55 -4.60
N ARG A 202 19.95 -6.00 -5.55
CA ARG A 202 18.94 -6.77 -6.30
C ARG A 202 19.59 -7.32 -7.57
N GLY A 203 19.77 -8.64 -7.61
CA GLY A 203 20.13 -9.35 -8.83
C GLY A 203 18.91 -9.67 -9.70
N CYS A 204 19.05 -10.66 -10.59
CA CYS A 204 17.99 -11.08 -11.50
C CYS A 204 16.91 -11.97 -10.85
N CYS A 205 17.17 -12.47 -9.64
CA CYS A 205 16.24 -13.35 -8.93
C CYS A 205 15.27 -12.55 -8.06
N PRO A 206 13.98 -12.97 -7.95
CA PRO A 206 13.04 -12.35 -7.04
C PRO A 206 13.50 -12.58 -5.60
N LEU A 207 13.35 -11.54 -4.79
CA LEU A 207 13.66 -11.57 -3.37
C LEU A 207 12.40 -11.28 -2.57
N LYS A 208 12.34 -11.83 -1.36
CA LYS A 208 11.35 -11.53 -0.35
C LYS A 208 12.05 -10.91 0.86
N ILE A 209 11.41 -9.93 1.48
CA ILE A 209 11.86 -9.37 2.76
C ILE A 209 10.78 -9.59 3.81
N SER A 210 11.17 -9.96 5.02
CA SER A 210 10.24 -10.15 6.13
C SER A 210 10.29 -8.92 7.03
N PHE A 211 9.15 -8.33 7.27
CA PHE A 211 8.92 -7.24 8.19
C PHE A 211 8.22 -7.75 9.44
N HIS A 212 8.67 -7.30 10.59
CA HIS A 212 8.00 -7.54 11.86
C HIS A 212 7.79 -6.22 12.57
N ALA A 213 6.66 -6.11 13.25
CA ALA A 213 6.43 -5.06 14.21
C ALA A 213 5.68 -5.56 15.44
N ILE A 214 5.97 -4.97 16.59
CA ILE A 214 5.34 -5.31 17.85
C ILE A 214 5.19 -4.07 18.76
N ILE A 215 4.03 -3.98 19.41
CA ILE A 215 3.71 -3.04 20.48
C ILE A 215 3.13 -3.86 21.63
N PRO A 216 3.88 -4.02 22.74
CA PRO A 216 3.53 -4.98 23.80
C PRO A 216 2.24 -4.61 24.54
N ASN A 217 1.95 -3.31 24.68
CA ASN A 217 0.83 -2.82 25.46
C ASN A 217 0.16 -1.62 24.76
N LEU A 218 -0.51 -1.88 23.64
CA LEU A 218 -1.33 -0.87 22.97
C LEU A 218 -2.61 -0.65 23.79
N LYS A 219 -2.87 0.59 24.22
CA LYS A 219 -4.06 0.94 25.02
C LYS A 219 -5.25 1.29 24.11
N SER A 220 -6.47 1.27 24.67
CA SER A 220 -7.65 1.70 23.92
C SER A 220 -7.51 3.16 23.51
N HIS A 221 -7.98 3.47 22.30
CA HIS A 221 -7.79 4.75 21.61
C HIS A 221 -6.33 5.15 21.34
N GLU A 222 -5.37 4.22 21.45
CA GLU A 222 -4.02 4.43 20.91
C GLU A 222 -3.91 3.82 19.51
N ALA A 223 -3.12 4.47 18.66
CA ALA A 223 -2.71 3.93 17.37
C ALA A 223 -1.24 4.23 17.10
N GLN A 224 -0.64 3.42 16.24
CA GLN A 224 0.70 3.63 15.73
C GLN A 224 0.74 3.31 14.24
N VAL A 225 1.33 4.23 13.47
CA VAL A 225 1.52 4.07 12.02
C VAL A 225 2.98 3.72 11.75
N LEU A 226 3.19 2.71 10.92
CA LEU A 226 4.50 2.27 10.45
C LEU A 226 4.51 2.40 8.93
N ARG A 227 5.36 3.29 8.40
CA ARG A 227 5.51 3.52 6.97
C ARG A 227 6.75 2.83 6.46
N ILE A 228 6.54 1.83 5.61
CA ILE A 228 7.55 1.08 4.91
C ILE A 228 7.75 1.71 3.54
N ARG A 229 8.99 1.93 3.13
CA ARG A 229 9.33 2.46 1.81
C ARG A 229 10.42 1.62 1.19
N GLN A 230 10.28 1.33 -0.10
CA GLN A 230 11.32 0.71 -0.89
C GLN A 230 11.89 1.72 -1.87
N ARG A 231 13.22 1.78 -1.92
CA ARG A 231 13.98 2.49 -2.94
C ARG A 231 14.82 1.51 -3.76
N VAL A 232 14.94 1.75 -5.05
CA VAL A 232 15.84 1.02 -5.95
C VAL A 232 16.57 2.05 -6.80
N GLY A 233 17.91 1.99 -6.84
CA GLY A 233 18.71 3.03 -7.49
C GLY A 233 18.52 4.44 -6.90
N GLY A 234 18.03 4.54 -5.66
CA GLY A 234 17.69 5.80 -4.99
C GLY A 234 16.25 6.29 -5.22
N GLU A 235 15.56 5.78 -6.23
CA GLU A 235 14.17 6.14 -6.54
C GLU A 235 13.18 5.35 -5.71
N MET A 236 12.12 5.98 -5.23
CA MET A 236 11.06 5.31 -4.47
C MET A 236 10.15 4.56 -5.44
N ILE A 237 10.18 3.23 -5.36
CA ILE A 237 9.40 2.37 -6.26
C ILE A 237 8.13 1.80 -5.62
N GLY A 238 8.05 1.85 -4.29
CA GLY A 238 6.95 1.26 -3.56
C GLY A 238 6.95 1.66 -2.10
N GLY A 239 5.79 1.49 -1.46
CA GLY A 239 5.63 1.74 -0.04
C GLY A 239 4.42 1.02 0.52
N TYR A 240 4.41 0.88 1.84
CA TYR A 240 3.35 0.22 2.57
C TYR A 240 3.10 0.97 3.87
N SER A 241 1.85 1.01 4.31
CA SER A 241 1.50 1.56 5.62
C SER A 241 0.84 0.47 6.45
N VAL A 242 1.41 0.20 7.61
CA VAL A 242 0.83 -0.68 8.62
C VAL A 242 0.29 0.20 9.74
N VAL A 243 -0.98 0.03 10.06
CA VAL A 243 -1.63 0.73 11.17
C VAL A 243 -1.96 -0.28 12.25
N MET A 244 -1.34 -0.13 13.42
CA MET A 244 -1.68 -0.88 14.63
C MET A 244 -2.60 0.00 15.47
N ILE A 245 -3.81 -0.47 15.70
CA ILE A 245 -4.86 0.31 16.36
C ILE A 245 -5.61 -0.56 17.35
N LYS A 246 -5.95 0.03 18.50
CA LYS A 246 -6.87 -0.57 19.46
C LYS A 246 -8.04 0.40 19.68
N PRO A 247 -9.22 0.11 19.10
CA PRO A 247 -10.36 1.02 19.18
C PRO A 247 -10.84 1.27 20.61
#